data_AF-A0A137NSM3-F1
#
_entry.id   AF-A0A137NSM3-F1
#
_cell.length_a   1.000
_cell.length_b   1.000
_cell.length_c   1.000
_cell.angle_alpha   90.00
_cell.angle_beta   90.00
_cell.angle_gamma   90.00
#
_symmetry.space_group_name_H-M   'P 1'
#
loop_
_entity.id
_entity.type
_entity.pdbx_description
1 polymer ?
#
loop_
_entity_poly.entity_id
_entity_poly.type
_entity_poly.pdbx_seq_one_letter_code
_entity_poly.pdbx_strand_id
1 'polypeptide(L)'
;MIRLISRTSTYNKLISTKLTKLNYSTARDKSLDNAYKFIFNQNLVQSEDIRNSLELKETEVDHRGIYTNNYIPKGTVVSQELPVSAVLSQDRLNNSNCPQCFGPVEVKKDDEKLTNDHMYCSDECAYDSMLYHQIKEYQELQTYFRGEIRQYPLLITNIIFEVLKQFQQQKQSPLYTVLPLLSFVKQDFIPELYKTDYNMIKDKLFKDDVNKQKYFDLNWYCKVMSILDINSFKIVTNDLKATGVGLYLFSSFFNHSCDANLQVEFRKVGMELSATRDILPGEQLYISYLDRDKFENQKEVKKFLAQKYGFKCNCKYCKGVEI
;
A
#
# COMPACT_ATOMS: atom_id res chain seq x y z
N MET A 1 20.97 -6.56 -31.15
CA MET A 1 21.99 -6.81 -30.11
C MET A 1 22.07 -5.60 -29.18
N ILE A 2 21.02 -5.39 -28.37
CA ILE A 2 20.97 -4.31 -27.37
C ILE A 2 21.84 -4.79 -26.20
N ARG A 3 22.87 -4.00 -25.86
CA ARG A 3 23.89 -4.33 -24.85
C ARG A 3 23.27 -4.86 -23.55
N LEU A 4 23.49 -6.15 -23.27
CA LEU A 4 23.28 -6.83 -21.97
C LEU A 4 24.22 -6.31 -20.86
N ILE A 5 25.09 -5.36 -21.17
CA ILE A 5 26.05 -4.73 -20.26
C ILE A 5 25.39 -3.51 -19.61
N SER A 6 24.60 -3.73 -18.55
CA SER A 6 24.39 -2.81 -17.39
C SER A 6 23.32 -3.28 -16.39
N ARG A 7 22.69 -4.46 -16.57
CA ARG A 7 21.56 -4.91 -15.72
C ARG A 7 22.00 -5.43 -14.35
N THR A 8 23.05 -6.25 -14.28
CA THR A 8 23.62 -6.79 -13.03
C THR A 8 24.16 -5.72 -12.08
N SER A 9 24.61 -4.56 -12.58
CA SER A 9 25.16 -3.51 -11.73
C SER A 9 24.10 -2.80 -10.90
N THR A 10 22.87 -2.65 -11.41
CA THR A 10 21.79 -1.95 -10.72
C THR A 10 21.21 -2.80 -9.57
N TYR A 11 21.07 -4.12 -9.77
CA TYR A 11 20.58 -5.05 -8.76
C TYR A 11 21.53 -5.18 -7.57
N ASN A 12 22.80 -5.45 -7.85
CA ASN A 12 23.84 -5.50 -6.83
C ASN A 12 23.94 -4.16 -6.09
N LYS A 13 23.65 -3.03 -6.76
CA LYS A 13 23.67 -1.70 -6.14
C LYS A 13 22.52 -1.46 -5.16
N LEU A 14 21.30 -1.96 -5.43
CA LEU A 14 20.20 -1.88 -4.47
C LEU A 14 20.49 -2.69 -3.19
N ILE A 15 20.89 -3.96 -3.34
CA ILE A 15 21.23 -4.82 -2.20
C ILE A 15 22.46 -4.28 -1.46
N SER A 16 23.43 -3.70 -2.17
CA SER A 16 24.63 -3.10 -1.56
C SER A 16 24.44 -1.65 -1.09
N THR A 17 23.23 -1.07 -1.19
CA THR A 17 22.97 0.31 -0.76
C THR A 17 23.34 0.46 0.72
N LYS A 18 24.38 1.23 1.02
CA LYS A 18 24.82 1.51 2.38
C LYS A 18 23.92 2.58 2.99
N LEU A 19 23.26 2.26 4.10
CA LEU A 19 22.51 3.23 4.88
C LEU A 19 23.48 3.95 5.84
N THR A 20 23.67 5.27 5.67
CA THR A 20 24.46 6.09 6.60
C THR A 20 23.64 6.46 7.83
N LYS A 21 24.27 6.71 8.98
CA LYS A 21 23.59 7.24 10.19
C LYS A 21 23.00 8.62 9.87
N LEU A 22 21.68 8.72 9.78
CA LEU A 22 20.98 10.01 9.86
C LEU A 22 20.72 10.31 11.34
N ASN A 23 21.18 11.47 11.80
CA ASN A 23 20.70 12.05 13.05
C ASN A 23 19.24 12.45 12.82
N TYR A 24 18.30 11.66 13.35
CA TYR A 24 16.92 12.10 13.49
C TYR A 24 16.92 13.28 14.48
N SER A 25 17.03 14.51 13.97
CA SER A 25 16.80 15.69 14.78
C SER A 25 15.32 15.73 15.15
N THR A 26 15.02 15.98 16.42
CA THR A 26 13.70 16.05 17.06
C THR A 26 12.79 17.18 16.58
N ALA A 27 12.93 17.65 15.34
CA ALA A 27 12.07 18.66 14.72
C ALA A 27 10.74 18.03 14.24
N ARG A 28 9.90 17.61 15.20
CA ARG A 28 8.61 16.93 14.96
C ARG A 28 7.69 17.71 14.02
N ASP A 29 7.61 19.05 14.12
CA ASP A 29 6.67 19.85 13.32
C ASP A 29 7.00 19.90 11.81
N LYS A 30 8.21 20.34 11.43
CA LYS A 30 8.57 20.46 10.01
C LYS A 30 8.62 19.11 9.29
N SER A 31 8.88 18.02 10.03
CA SER A 31 8.92 16.67 9.48
C SER A 31 7.54 16.14 9.11
N LEU A 32 6.51 16.48 9.90
CA LEU A 32 5.13 16.06 9.64
C LEU A 32 4.55 16.80 8.45
N ASP A 33 4.77 18.11 8.34
CA ASP A 33 4.35 18.89 7.16
C ASP A 33 4.97 18.37 5.86
N ASN A 34 6.25 17.99 5.88
CA ASN A 34 6.93 17.41 4.72
C ASN A 34 6.41 16.01 4.39
N ALA A 35 6.07 15.22 5.40
CA ALA A 35 5.50 13.87 5.23
C ALA A 35 4.08 13.94 4.66
N TYR A 36 3.24 14.85 5.16
CA TYR A 36 1.93 15.10 4.57
C TYR A 36 2.06 15.67 3.17
N LYS A 37 2.95 16.64 2.92
CA LYS A 37 3.22 17.09 1.55
C LYS A 37 3.66 15.95 0.63
N PHE A 38 4.45 14.99 1.10
CA PHE A 38 4.81 13.81 0.31
C PHE A 38 3.58 12.97 -0.05
N ILE A 39 2.74 12.65 0.94
CA ILE A 39 1.52 11.85 0.76
C ILE A 39 0.52 12.56 -0.16
N PHE A 40 0.27 13.85 0.09
CA PHE A 40 -0.76 14.64 -0.58
C PHE A 40 -0.32 15.12 -1.97
N ASN A 41 0.96 15.49 -2.18
CA ASN A 41 1.38 16.02 -3.49
C ASN A 41 1.72 14.95 -4.53
N GLN A 42 2.05 13.71 -4.13
CA GLN A 42 2.41 12.65 -5.08
C GLN A 42 1.20 11.89 -5.63
N ASN A 43 0.05 11.93 -4.94
CA ASN A 43 -1.07 10.99 -5.14
C ASN A 43 -2.42 11.66 -5.42
N LEU A 44 -2.42 12.96 -5.74
CA LEU A 44 -3.63 13.70 -6.13
C LEU A 44 -3.58 13.95 -7.63
N VAL A 45 -4.15 13.03 -8.39
CA VAL A 45 -4.48 13.26 -9.79
C VAL A 45 -5.87 13.87 -9.83
N GLN A 46 -5.98 15.12 -10.27
CA GLN A 46 -6.94 15.60 -11.29
C GLN A 46 -7.22 17.10 -11.22
N SER A 47 -7.10 17.76 -10.06
CA SER A 47 -7.09 19.23 -10.04
C SER A 47 -6.38 19.79 -8.81
N GLU A 48 -5.65 20.89 -9.00
CA GLU A 48 -5.06 21.66 -7.91
C GLU A 48 -6.16 22.18 -6.96
N ASP A 49 -7.35 22.45 -7.49
CA ASP A 49 -8.51 22.92 -6.73
C ASP A 49 -9.01 21.88 -5.72
N ILE A 50 -9.19 20.62 -6.13
CA ILE A 50 -9.58 19.55 -5.20
C ILE A 50 -8.47 19.31 -4.19
N ARG A 51 -7.20 19.28 -4.61
CA ARG A 51 -6.09 19.13 -3.66
C ARG A 51 -6.11 20.21 -2.59
N ASN A 52 -6.30 21.46 -3.00
CA ASN A 52 -6.30 22.61 -2.09
C ASN A 52 -7.57 22.66 -1.24
N SER A 53 -8.64 21.95 -1.62
CA SER A 53 -9.85 21.84 -0.80
C SER A 53 -9.72 20.81 0.31
N LEU A 54 -8.80 19.85 0.23
CA LEU A 54 -8.66 18.79 1.22
C LEU A 54 -7.77 19.22 2.39
N GLU A 55 -8.20 18.85 3.60
CA GLU A 55 -7.49 19.15 4.84
C GLU A 55 -7.46 17.92 5.74
N LEU A 56 -6.29 17.58 6.26
CA LEU A 56 -6.17 16.61 7.35
C LEU A 56 -6.50 17.30 8.68
N LYS A 57 -7.49 16.78 9.41
CA LYS A 57 -7.83 17.25 10.76
C LYS A 57 -7.68 16.12 11.75
N GLU A 58 -7.30 16.47 12.97
CA GLU A 58 -7.36 15.57 14.12
C GLU A 58 -8.49 16.00 15.05
N THR A 59 -9.35 15.06 15.44
CA THR A 59 -10.47 15.26 16.37
C THR A 59 -10.40 14.22 17.48
N GLU A 60 -11.03 14.49 18.62
CA GLU A 60 -11.11 13.53 19.73
C GLU A 60 -11.90 12.27 19.37
N VAL A 61 -12.82 12.36 18.40
CA VAL A 61 -13.77 11.29 18.04
C VAL A 61 -13.22 10.41 16.91
N ASP A 62 -12.74 11.03 15.85
CA ASP A 62 -12.31 10.33 14.63
C ASP A 62 -10.78 10.16 14.55
N HIS A 63 -10.06 10.62 15.58
CA HIS A 63 -8.62 10.84 15.51
C HIS A 63 -8.30 11.65 14.25
N ARG A 64 -7.45 11.15 13.35
CA ARG A 64 -7.17 11.80 12.06
C ARG A 64 -8.28 11.53 11.05
N GLY A 65 -8.60 12.50 10.20
CA GLY A 65 -9.52 12.32 9.07
C GLY A 65 -9.31 13.36 7.97
N ILE A 66 -9.76 13.06 6.76
CA ILE A 66 -9.70 13.97 5.62
C ILE A 66 -11.02 14.72 5.50
N TYR A 67 -10.97 16.04 5.44
CA TYR A 67 -12.12 16.93 5.32
C TYR A 67 -11.99 17.78 4.06
N THR A 68 -13.10 18.31 3.56
CA THR A 68 -13.09 19.31 2.50
C THR A 68 -13.48 20.69 3.04
N ASN A 69 -12.83 21.75 2.55
CA ASN A 69 -13.22 23.13 2.80
C ASN A 69 -14.06 23.72 1.66
N ASN A 70 -14.21 22.98 0.56
CA ASN A 70 -15.04 23.38 -0.59
C ASN A 70 -16.15 22.35 -0.85
N TYR A 71 -17.15 22.77 -1.61
CA TYR A 71 -18.17 21.88 -2.16
C TYR A 71 -17.54 20.93 -3.21
N ILE A 72 -17.82 19.64 -3.10
CA ILE A 72 -17.41 18.62 -4.07
C ILE A 72 -18.67 18.03 -4.71
N PRO A 73 -18.92 18.25 -6.01
CA PRO A 73 -20.06 17.66 -6.70
C PRO A 73 -20.00 16.13 -6.74
N LYS A 74 -21.17 15.48 -6.76
CA LYS A 74 -21.29 14.04 -7.04
C LYS A 74 -20.55 13.67 -8.33
N GLY A 75 -19.86 12.54 -8.31
CA GLY A 75 -19.09 11.99 -9.44
C GLY A 75 -17.69 12.59 -9.60
N THR A 76 -17.34 13.60 -8.81
CA THR A 76 -15.98 14.17 -8.83
C THR A 76 -14.96 13.15 -8.34
N VAL A 77 -13.90 12.94 -9.11
CA VAL A 77 -12.74 12.16 -8.68
C VAL A 77 -11.93 13.01 -7.69
N VAL A 78 -11.82 12.50 -6.47
CA VAL A 78 -11.11 13.15 -5.35
C VAL A 78 -9.62 12.80 -5.38
N SER A 79 -9.28 11.56 -5.74
CA SER A 79 -7.89 11.14 -5.88
C SER A 79 -7.73 9.96 -6.83
N GLN A 80 -6.52 9.83 -7.38
CA GLN A 80 -6.05 8.61 -8.02
C GLN A 80 -4.65 8.31 -7.52
N GLU A 81 -4.43 7.09 -7.02
CA GLU A 81 -3.16 6.70 -6.39
C GLU A 81 -2.69 5.34 -6.93
N LEU A 82 -1.38 5.22 -7.13
CA LEU A 82 -0.74 3.91 -7.32
C LEU A 82 -0.26 3.38 -5.97
N PRO A 83 -0.31 2.06 -5.74
CA PRO A 83 0.11 1.50 -4.48
C PRO A 83 1.62 1.64 -4.32
N VAL A 84 2.07 1.90 -3.09
CA VAL A 84 3.49 1.80 -2.74
C VAL A 84 4.00 0.37 -2.95
N SER A 85 3.13 -0.60 -2.68
CA SER A 85 3.40 -2.01 -2.84
C SER A 85 2.11 -2.75 -3.07
N ALA A 86 2.10 -3.65 -4.06
CA ALA A 86 0.98 -4.53 -4.35
C ALA A 86 1.47 -5.95 -4.65
N VAL A 87 0.68 -6.94 -4.26
CA VAL A 87 0.95 -8.37 -4.49
C VAL A 87 -0.30 -9.02 -5.08
N LEU A 88 -0.16 -9.59 -6.28
CA LEU A 88 -1.21 -10.36 -6.93
C LEU A 88 -1.46 -11.67 -6.16
N SER A 89 -2.71 -12.07 -6.05
CA SER A 89 -3.11 -13.31 -5.39
C SER A 89 -2.64 -14.55 -6.16
N GLN A 90 -2.27 -15.59 -5.42
CA GLN A 90 -1.64 -16.80 -5.96
C GLN A 90 -2.56 -17.56 -6.93
N ASP A 91 -3.86 -17.58 -6.65
CA ASP A 91 -4.90 -18.23 -7.46
C ASP A 91 -5.08 -17.63 -8.87
N ARG A 92 -4.45 -16.47 -9.14
CA ARG A 92 -4.55 -15.72 -10.40
C ARG A 92 -3.22 -15.59 -11.15
N LEU A 93 -2.16 -16.28 -10.70
CA LEU A 93 -0.85 -16.30 -11.36
C LEU A 93 -0.76 -17.24 -12.58
N ASN A 94 -1.88 -17.73 -13.10
CA ASN A 94 -1.94 -18.62 -14.26
C ASN A 94 -1.62 -17.92 -15.60
N ASN A 95 -0.67 -16.97 -15.60
CA ASN A 95 -0.21 -16.19 -16.75
C ASN A 95 -1.30 -15.37 -17.49
N SER A 96 -2.49 -15.23 -16.91
CA SER A 96 -3.56 -14.40 -17.46
C SER A 96 -3.44 -12.92 -17.09
N ASN A 97 -2.67 -12.60 -16.04
CA ASN A 97 -2.55 -11.26 -15.49
C ASN A 97 -1.10 -10.90 -15.20
N CYS A 98 -0.76 -9.64 -15.49
CA CYS A 98 0.56 -9.08 -15.28
C CYS A 98 0.80 -8.94 -13.77
N PRO A 99 1.87 -9.50 -13.19
CA PRO A 99 2.11 -9.41 -11.75
C PRO A 99 2.43 -7.98 -11.29
N GLN A 100 2.82 -7.08 -12.20
CA GLN A 100 3.15 -5.68 -11.91
C GLN A 100 1.91 -4.79 -11.85
N CYS A 101 1.02 -4.88 -12.84
CA CYS A 101 -0.12 -3.98 -12.95
C CYS A 101 -1.48 -4.68 -12.78
N PHE A 102 -1.50 -6.00 -12.63
CA PHE A 102 -2.69 -6.85 -12.53
C PHE A 102 -3.60 -6.83 -13.78
N GLY A 103 -3.23 -6.08 -14.82
CA GLY A 103 -3.93 -6.07 -16.09
C GLY A 103 -3.80 -7.40 -16.83
N PRO A 104 -4.72 -7.69 -17.77
CA PRO A 104 -4.67 -8.92 -18.54
C PRO A 104 -3.38 -8.99 -19.38
N VAL A 105 -2.87 -10.21 -19.56
CA VAL A 105 -1.78 -10.49 -20.48
C VAL A 105 -2.34 -11.27 -21.66
N GLU A 106 -2.11 -10.76 -22.87
CA GLU A 106 -2.43 -11.50 -24.08
C GLU A 106 -1.34 -12.53 -24.34
N VAL A 107 -1.69 -13.82 -24.24
CA VAL A 107 -0.79 -14.90 -24.64
C VAL A 107 -0.76 -14.96 -26.16
N LYS A 108 0.21 -14.30 -26.78
CA LYS A 108 0.55 -14.58 -28.17
C LYS A 108 1.33 -15.89 -28.22
N LYS A 109 0.88 -16.84 -29.06
CA LYS A 109 1.41 -18.22 -29.14
C LYS A 109 2.93 -18.31 -29.38
N ASP A 110 3.57 -17.23 -29.81
CA ASP A 110 4.98 -17.17 -30.19
C ASP A 110 5.81 -16.13 -29.41
N ASP A 111 5.27 -15.45 -28.39
CA ASP A 111 6.02 -14.42 -27.65
C ASP A 111 6.74 -14.97 -26.42
N GLU A 112 8.07 -15.08 -26.52
CA GLU A 112 9.04 -15.36 -25.44
C GLU A 112 9.14 -14.22 -24.40
N LYS A 113 8.04 -13.56 -24.02
CA LYS A 113 8.05 -12.56 -22.92
C LYS A 113 7.90 -13.23 -21.55
N LEU A 114 8.58 -14.37 -21.38
CA LEU A 114 8.74 -15.05 -20.11
C LEU A 114 9.99 -14.48 -19.43
N THR A 115 9.80 -13.85 -18.26
CA THR A 115 10.91 -13.63 -17.33
C THR A 115 10.50 -14.19 -15.98
N ASN A 116 11.27 -15.14 -15.45
CA ASN A 116 11.05 -15.74 -14.13
C ASN A 116 9.64 -16.34 -13.98
N ASP A 117 9.21 -17.15 -14.96
CA ASP A 117 7.92 -17.86 -15.00
C ASP A 117 6.65 -16.98 -14.98
N HIS A 118 6.79 -15.68 -15.23
CA HIS A 118 5.66 -14.74 -15.30
C HIS A 118 5.63 -13.95 -16.61
N MET A 119 4.41 -13.70 -17.09
CA MET A 119 4.17 -12.87 -18.26
C MET A 119 3.78 -11.44 -17.86
N TYR A 120 4.25 -10.46 -18.63
CA TYR A 120 3.99 -9.04 -18.42
C TYR A 120 3.22 -8.46 -19.60
N CYS A 121 2.32 -7.51 -19.34
CA CYS A 121 1.50 -6.90 -20.40
C CYS A 121 2.26 -5.88 -21.27
N SER A 122 3.42 -5.38 -20.81
CA SER A 122 4.25 -4.42 -21.53
C SER A 122 5.71 -4.51 -21.08
N ASP A 123 6.62 -4.00 -21.91
CA ASP A 123 8.05 -3.92 -21.57
C ASP A 123 8.30 -2.96 -20.40
N GLU A 124 7.44 -1.94 -20.23
CA GLU A 124 7.42 -1.06 -19.06
C GLU A 124 7.05 -1.82 -17.79
N CYS A 125 5.97 -2.62 -17.80
CA CYS A 125 5.62 -3.45 -16.64
C CYS A 125 6.71 -4.48 -16.32
N ALA A 126 7.33 -5.06 -17.35
CA ALA A 126 8.49 -5.90 -17.16
C ALA A 126 9.61 -5.09 -16.49
N TYR A 127 10.01 -3.95 -17.05
CA TYR A 127 11.05 -3.07 -16.52
C TYR A 127 10.80 -2.58 -15.08
N ASP A 128 9.59 -2.15 -14.76
CA ASP A 128 9.23 -1.68 -13.42
C ASP A 128 9.24 -2.83 -12.41
N SER A 129 8.83 -4.02 -12.82
CA SER A 129 8.97 -5.22 -11.99
C SER A 129 10.44 -5.64 -11.83
N MET A 130 11.29 -5.35 -12.82
CA MET A 130 12.69 -5.74 -12.79
C MET A 130 13.45 -5.07 -11.65
N LEU A 131 12.95 -3.98 -11.05
CA LEU A 131 13.53 -3.33 -9.87
C LEU A 131 13.90 -4.32 -8.75
N TYR A 132 13.12 -5.39 -8.58
CA TYR A 132 13.43 -6.44 -7.59
C TYR A 132 13.08 -7.86 -8.05
N HIS A 133 12.19 -8.10 -9.02
CA HIS A 133 11.82 -9.45 -9.45
C HIS A 133 12.96 -10.26 -10.10
N GLN A 134 14.07 -9.61 -10.46
CA GLN A 134 15.28 -10.28 -10.99
C GLN A 134 16.35 -10.54 -9.92
N ILE A 135 16.11 -10.10 -8.69
CA ILE A 135 17.03 -10.32 -7.58
C ILE A 135 16.80 -11.73 -7.08
N LYS A 136 17.85 -12.56 -7.08
CA LYS A 136 17.78 -13.98 -6.68
C LYS A 136 17.19 -14.11 -5.27
N GLU A 137 17.64 -13.27 -4.36
CA GLU A 137 17.17 -13.21 -2.97
C GLU A 137 15.67 -12.87 -2.90
N TYR A 138 15.18 -11.98 -3.76
CA TYR A 138 13.76 -11.66 -3.87
C TYR A 138 12.95 -12.85 -4.42
N GLN A 139 13.46 -13.52 -5.44
CA GLN A 139 12.79 -14.69 -6.03
C GLN A 139 12.65 -15.82 -5.02
N GLU A 140 13.70 -16.08 -4.23
CA GLU A 140 13.66 -17.07 -3.16
C GLU A 140 12.61 -16.71 -2.09
N LEU A 141 12.54 -15.43 -1.69
CA LEU A 141 11.50 -14.93 -0.77
C LEU A 141 10.10 -15.04 -1.37
N GLN A 142 9.95 -14.69 -2.64
CA GLN A 142 8.69 -14.78 -3.36
C GLN A 142 8.19 -16.22 -3.44
N THR A 143 9.05 -17.17 -3.82
CA THR A 143 8.70 -18.60 -3.84
C THR A 143 8.31 -19.10 -2.45
N TYR A 144 9.08 -18.75 -1.42
CA TYR A 144 8.78 -19.14 -0.03
C TYR A 144 7.43 -18.59 0.45
N PHE A 145 7.21 -17.28 0.35
CA PHE A 145 5.98 -16.66 0.85
C PHE A 145 4.75 -17.04 0.04
N ARG A 146 4.88 -17.22 -1.28
CA ARG A 146 3.78 -17.69 -2.13
C ARG A 146 3.40 -19.14 -1.86
N GLY A 147 4.37 -20.02 -1.61
CA GLY A 147 4.12 -21.41 -1.21
C GLY A 147 3.26 -21.52 0.05
N GLU A 148 3.42 -20.57 0.96
CA GLU A 148 2.65 -20.46 2.21
C GLU A 148 1.40 -19.56 2.10
N ILE A 149 1.11 -19.00 0.91
CA ILE A 149 -0.01 -18.08 0.64
C ILE A 149 0.05 -16.80 1.51
N ARG A 150 1.23 -16.20 1.63
CA ARG A 150 1.49 -15.08 2.54
C ARG A 150 1.83 -13.81 1.77
N GLN A 151 0.85 -12.92 1.66
CA GLN A 151 0.98 -11.69 0.87
C GLN A 151 1.71 -10.56 1.62
N TYR A 152 1.50 -10.43 2.95
CA TYR A 152 2.06 -9.30 3.71
C TYR A 152 3.60 -9.32 3.83
N PRO A 153 4.27 -10.46 4.10
CA PRO A 153 5.73 -10.47 4.08
C PRO A 153 6.31 -10.10 2.71
N LEU A 154 5.61 -10.44 1.62
CA LEU A 154 6.00 -10.04 0.26
C LEU A 154 5.75 -8.53 0.02
N LEU A 155 4.64 -7.97 0.52
CA LEU A 155 4.42 -6.51 0.51
C LEU A 155 5.54 -5.77 1.25
N ILE A 156 5.96 -6.26 2.43
CA ILE A 156 7.07 -5.69 3.20
C ILE A 156 8.38 -5.80 2.42
N THR A 157 8.63 -6.94 1.79
CA THR A 157 9.83 -7.13 0.96
C THR A 157 9.88 -6.08 -0.16
N ASN A 158 8.79 -5.87 -0.88
CA ASN A 158 8.68 -4.81 -1.90
C ASN A 158 8.91 -3.40 -1.30
N ILE A 159 8.35 -3.11 -0.12
CA ILE A 159 8.54 -1.84 0.59
C ILE A 159 10.02 -1.63 0.93
N ILE A 160 10.73 -2.64 1.42
CA ILE A 160 12.17 -2.56 1.71
C ILE A 160 12.94 -2.17 0.45
N PHE A 161 12.65 -2.79 -0.69
CA PHE A 161 13.30 -2.45 -1.96
C PHE A 161 13.03 -1.02 -2.40
N GLU A 162 11.79 -0.52 -2.26
CA GLU A 162 11.45 0.86 -2.59
C GLU A 162 12.15 1.86 -1.65
N VAL A 163 12.23 1.54 -0.35
CA VAL A 163 12.98 2.34 0.63
C VAL A 163 14.48 2.39 0.27
N LEU A 164 15.09 1.24 -0.04
CA LEU A 164 16.51 1.16 -0.42
C LEU A 164 16.79 1.95 -1.70
N LYS A 165 15.90 1.87 -2.71
CA LYS A 165 15.98 2.66 -3.94
C LYS A 165 15.97 4.16 -3.65
N GLN A 166 15.08 4.64 -2.78
CA GLN A 166 15.03 6.05 -2.39
C GLN A 166 16.32 6.48 -1.67
N PHE A 167 16.84 5.66 -0.75
CA PHE A 167 18.13 5.93 -0.12
C PHE A 167 19.28 6.00 -1.14
N GLN A 168 19.29 5.13 -2.14
CA GLN A 168 20.30 5.16 -3.20
C GLN A 168 20.22 6.45 -4.03
N GLN A 169 19.02 6.94 -4.32
CA GLN A 169 18.78 8.09 -5.20
C GLN A 169 18.92 9.44 -4.47
N GLN A 170 18.41 9.52 -3.24
CA GLN A 170 18.20 10.79 -2.53
C GLN A 170 18.87 10.84 -1.15
N LYS A 171 19.58 9.78 -0.73
CA LYS A 171 20.19 9.62 0.62
C LYS A 171 19.20 9.68 1.79
N GLN A 172 17.91 9.72 1.49
CA GLN A 172 16.78 9.71 2.42
C GLN A 172 15.65 8.89 1.81
N SER A 173 14.75 8.39 2.65
CA SER A 173 13.52 7.75 2.20
C SER A 173 12.31 8.42 2.86
N PRO A 174 11.55 9.22 2.08
CA PRO A 174 10.25 9.71 2.53
C PRO A 174 9.31 8.57 2.92
N LEU A 175 9.32 7.47 2.16
CA LEU A 175 8.49 6.30 2.46
C LEU A 175 8.78 5.70 3.84
N TYR A 176 10.05 5.50 4.19
CA TYR A 176 10.44 5.00 5.51
C TYR A 176 9.98 5.93 6.64
N THR A 177 9.93 7.24 6.39
CA THR A 177 9.53 8.26 7.37
C THR A 177 8.00 8.36 7.50
N VAL A 178 7.28 8.13 6.40
CA VAL A 178 5.82 8.25 6.31
C VAL A 178 5.10 7.00 6.80
N LEU A 179 5.63 5.80 6.56
CA LEU A 179 5.00 4.55 7.01
C LEU A 179 4.59 4.56 8.50
N PRO A 180 5.45 4.98 9.44
CA PRO A 180 5.11 5.08 10.86
C PRO A 180 3.99 6.07 11.20
N LEU A 181 3.61 6.95 10.27
CA LEU A 181 2.48 7.87 10.43
C LEU A 181 1.16 7.19 10.18
N LEU A 182 1.10 6.05 9.49
CA LEU A 182 -0.14 5.28 9.32
C LEU A 182 -0.58 4.66 10.65
N SER A 183 -1.90 4.52 10.84
CA SER A 183 -2.48 3.87 12.01
C SER A 183 -2.00 2.43 12.06
N PHE A 184 -1.80 1.90 13.25
CA PHE A 184 -1.39 0.51 13.43
C PHE A 184 -1.95 -0.05 14.74
N VAL A 185 -2.22 -1.35 14.75
CA VAL A 185 -2.59 -2.04 15.99
C VAL A 185 -1.33 -2.27 16.82
N LYS A 186 -1.31 -1.74 18.05
CA LYS A 186 -0.25 -2.03 19.01
C LYS A 186 -0.33 -3.51 19.37
N GLN A 187 0.78 -4.23 19.19
CA GLN A 187 0.88 -5.63 19.56
C GLN A 187 1.47 -5.75 20.96
N ASP A 188 0.79 -6.50 21.83
CA ASP A 188 1.31 -6.83 23.17
C ASP A 188 2.30 -8.00 23.13
N PHE A 189 2.27 -8.81 22.08
CA PHE A 189 3.18 -9.93 21.84
C PHE A 189 3.56 -10.02 20.36
N ILE A 190 4.76 -10.51 20.07
CA ILE A 190 5.23 -10.76 18.70
C ILE A 190 4.95 -12.23 18.33
N PRO A 191 4.11 -12.52 17.32
CA PRO A 191 3.86 -13.88 16.86
C PRO A 191 5.15 -14.58 16.40
N GLU A 192 5.29 -15.87 16.68
CA GLU A 192 6.48 -16.63 16.24
C GLU A 192 6.63 -16.63 14.71
N LEU A 193 5.50 -16.68 13.99
CA LEU A 193 5.46 -16.57 12.54
C LEU A 193 6.11 -15.28 12.03
N TYR A 194 5.94 -14.15 12.74
CA TYR A 194 6.53 -12.88 12.35
C TYR A 194 8.05 -12.91 12.52
N LYS A 195 8.55 -13.59 13.55
CA LYS A 195 9.99 -13.78 13.76
C LYS A 195 10.59 -14.64 12.65
N THR A 196 9.90 -15.73 12.28
CA THR A 196 10.30 -16.60 11.17
C THR A 196 10.40 -15.82 9.86
N ASP A 197 9.41 -14.98 9.56
CA ASP A 197 9.39 -14.18 8.32
C ASP A 197 10.47 -13.13 8.29
N TYR A 198 10.60 -12.41 9.40
CA TYR A 198 11.65 -11.43 9.58
C TYR A 198 13.03 -12.06 9.40
N ASN A 199 13.29 -13.21 10.02
CA ASN A 199 14.57 -13.90 9.89
C ASN A 199 14.83 -14.34 8.45
N MET A 200 13.82 -14.82 7.72
CA MET A 200 13.96 -15.17 6.31
C MET A 200 14.35 -13.93 5.47
N ILE A 201 13.65 -12.80 5.65
CA ILE A 201 13.97 -11.55 4.93
C ILE A 201 15.36 -11.04 5.30
N LYS A 202 15.68 -11.03 6.59
CA LYS A 202 16.98 -10.59 7.12
C LYS A 202 18.11 -11.42 6.54
N ASP A 203 18.00 -12.75 6.59
CA ASP A 203 19.05 -13.66 6.14
C ASP A 203 19.29 -13.57 4.63
N LYS A 204 18.25 -13.25 3.85
CA LYS A 204 18.36 -13.08 2.39
C LYS A 204 18.86 -11.70 2.00
N LEU A 205 18.35 -10.62 2.61
CA LEU A 205 18.59 -9.27 2.11
C LEU A 205 19.68 -8.49 2.84
N PHE A 206 19.97 -8.80 4.11
CA PHE A 206 20.86 -7.97 4.92
C PHE A 206 21.57 -8.72 6.07
N LYS A 207 21.85 -10.01 5.90
CA LYS A 207 22.52 -10.88 6.89
C LYS A 207 23.82 -10.30 7.45
N ASP A 208 24.62 -9.67 6.60
CA ASP A 208 25.94 -9.14 6.96
C ASP A 208 25.99 -7.59 6.97
N ASP A 209 24.82 -6.92 6.88
CA ASP A 209 24.73 -5.45 6.88
C ASP A 209 24.08 -4.95 8.19
N VAL A 210 24.92 -4.65 9.17
CA VAL A 210 24.51 -4.16 10.50
C VAL A 210 23.69 -2.86 10.43
N ASN A 211 23.94 -2.00 9.44
CA ASN A 211 23.15 -0.78 9.29
C ASN A 211 21.74 -1.12 8.82
N LYS A 212 21.60 -1.96 7.77
CA LYS A 212 20.28 -2.43 7.32
C LYS A 212 19.51 -3.16 8.42
N GLN A 213 20.17 -4.01 9.21
CA GLN A 213 19.55 -4.66 10.36
C GLN A 213 19.06 -3.69 11.43
N LYS A 214 19.69 -2.52 11.55
CA LYS A 214 19.22 -1.46 12.45
C LYS A 214 18.02 -0.69 11.90
N TYR A 215 17.99 -0.45 10.59
CA TYR A 215 16.87 0.26 9.93
C TYR A 215 15.64 -0.65 9.77
N PHE A 216 15.85 -1.91 9.44
CA PHE A 216 14.81 -2.91 9.25
C PHE A 216 14.95 -3.97 10.34
N ASP A 217 14.82 -3.57 11.61
CA ASP A 217 14.84 -4.52 12.72
C ASP A 217 13.50 -5.25 12.89
N LEU A 218 13.44 -6.21 13.82
CA LEU A 218 12.20 -6.96 14.08
C LEU A 218 11.05 -6.04 14.55
N ASN A 219 11.34 -4.97 15.29
CA ASN A 219 10.31 -4.05 15.76
C ASN A 219 9.71 -3.25 14.60
N TRP A 220 10.55 -2.79 13.68
CA TRP A 220 10.13 -2.16 12.43
C TRP A 220 9.26 -3.14 11.62
N TYR A 221 9.70 -4.38 11.45
CA TYR A 221 8.93 -5.41 10.73
C TYR A 221 7.55 -5.62 11.35
N CYS A 222 7.46 -5.85 12.67
CA CYS A 222 6.19 -6.03 13.36
C CYS A 222 5.29 -4.80 13.26
N LYS A 223 5.86 -3.59 13.35
CA LYS A 223 5.10 -2.35 13.17
C LYS A 223 4.54 -2.24 11.76
N VAL A 224 5.33 -2.52 10.72
CA VAL A 224 4.86 -2.50 9.33
C VAL A 224 3.81 -3.58 9.08
N MET A 225 3.96 -4.78 9.66
CA MET A 225 2.90 -5.80 9.62
C MET A 225 1.58 -5.28 10.20
N SER A 226 1.61 -4.63 11.38
CA SER A 226 0.41 -4.02 11.97
C SER A 226 -0.16 -2.86 11.15
N ILE A 227 0.68 -2.11 10.44
CA ILE A 227 0.23 -1.09 9.49
C ILE A 227 -0.50 -1.77 8.34
N LEU A 228 0.11 -2.78 7.71
CA LEU A 228 -0.48 -3.47 6.58
C LEU A 228 -1.82 -4.13 6.94
N ASP A 229 -1.97 -4.67 8.15
CA ASP A 229 -3.18 -5.37 8.56
C ASP A 229 -4.45 -4.50 8.51
N ILE A 230 -4.32 -3.22 8.85
CA ILE A 230 -5.47 -2.30 8.91
C ILE A 230 -5.49 -1.23 7.80
N ASN A 231 -4.42 -1.09 7.02
CA ASN A 231 -4.33 -0.09 5.94
C ASN A 231 -4.22 -0.71 4.54
N SER A 232 -4.12 -2.03 4.41
CA SER A 232 -4.06 -2.67 3.09
C SER A 232 -5.45 -2.83 2.46
N PHE A 233 -5.51 -2.64 1.16
CA PHE A 233 -6.72 -2.73 0.36
C PHE A 233 -6.73 -4.01 -0.46
N LYS A 234 -7.86 -4.72 -0.45
CA LYS A 234 -8.09 -5.80 -1.40
C LYS A 234 -8.34 -5.18 -2.78
N ILE A 235 -7.43 -5.43 -3.70
CA ILE A 235 -7.55 -5.00 -5.09
C ILE A 235 -8.39 -6.04 -5.81
N VAL A 236 -9.43 -5.59 -6.51
CA VAL A 236 -10.23 -6.42 -7.42
C VAL A 236 -10.33 -5.65 -8.72
N THR A 237 -9.76 -6.18 -9.79
CA THR A 237 -9.79 -5.51 -11.09
C THR A 237 -11.20 -5.49 -11.67
N ASN A 238 -11.51 -4.51 -12.53
CA ASN A 238 -12.84 -4.34 -13.14
C ASN A 238 -13.38 -5.58 -13.88
N ASP A 239 -12.51 -6.44 -14.40
CA ASP A 239 -12.91 -7.70 -15.03
C ASP A 239 -13.20 -8.83 -14.01
N LEU A 240 -13.04 -8.56 -12.71
CA LEU A 240 -13.11 -9.48 -11.58
C LEU A 240 -12.15 -10.67 -11.69
N LYS A 241 -11.19 -10.61 -12.62
CA LYS A 241 -10.27 -11.73 -12.90
C LYS A 241 -9.06 -11.70 -11.99
N ALA A 242 -8.53 -10.52 -11.67
CA ALA A 242 -7.39 -10.40 -10.76
C ALA A 242 -7.83 -9.88 -9.40
N THR A 243 -7.33 -10.57 -8.36
CA THR A 243 -7.42 -10.13 -6.98
C THR A 243 -6.02 -10.02 -6.41
N GLY A 244 -5.83 -9.10 -5.47
CA GLY A 244 -4.57 -8.93 -4.77
C GLY A 244 -4.73 -8.04 -3.57
N VAL A 245 -3.60 -7.63 -3.01
CA VAL A 245 -3.57 -6.69 -1.89
C VAL A 245 -2.52 -5.62 -2.14
N GLY A 246 -2.79 -4.39 -1.72
CA GLY A 246 -1.84 -3.31 -1.83
C GLY A 246 -2.00 -2.23 -0.77
N LEU A 247 -0.92 -1.48 -0.53
CA LEU A 247 -0.88 -0.34 0.38
C LEU A 247 -0.90 0.96 -0.41
N TYR A 248 -1.86 1.83 -0.09
CA TYR A 248 -2.09 3.13 -0.72
C TYR A 248 -1.99 4.19 0.39
N LEU A 249 -0.95 5.01 0.36
CA LEU A 249 -0.62 5.87 1.50
C LEU A 249 -1.69 6.92 1.73
N PHE A 250 -2.13 7.61 0.68
CA PHE A 250 -3.11 8.68 0.81
C PHE A 250 -4.47 8.11 1.19
N SER A 251 -4.90 7.03 0.53
CA SER A 251 -6.17 6.36 0.85
C SER A 251 -6.24 5.79 2.27
N SER A 252 -5.10 5.55 2.93
CA SER A 252 -5.03 5.08 4.33
C SER A 252 -5.35 6.16 5.38
N PHE A 253 -5.61 7.40 4.97
CA PHE A 253 -6.05 8.50 5.86
C PHE A 253 -7.57 8.70 5.90
N PHE A 254 -8.32 8.06 5.01
CA PHE A 254 -9.78 8.19 4.98
C PHE A 254 -10.41 7.26 5.99
N ASN A 255 -11.25 7.80 6.87
CA ASN A 255 -11.96 7.02 7.86
C ASN A 255 -13.13 6.22 7.26
N HIS A 256 -13.68 5.34 8.08
CA HIS A 256 -14.81 4.51 7.71
C HIS A 256 -16.17 5.16 7.97
N SER A 257 -17.07 5.05 6.98
CA SER A 257 -18.52 5.09 7.18
C SER A 257 -19.18 3.93 6.43
N CYS A 258 -20.22 3.30 7.00
CA CYS A 258 -21.03 2.31 6.26
C CYS A 258 -21.93 2.97 5.20
N ASP A 259 -22.06 4.28 5.28
CA ASP A 259 -22.65 5.18 4.28
C ASP A 259 -21.56 6.17 3.84
N ALA A 260 -20.61 5.64 3.07
CA ALA A 260 -19.45 6.40 2.62
C ALA A 260 -19.84 7.40 1.52
N ASN A 261 -19.30 8.61 1.61
CA ASN A 261 -19.48 9.63 0.57
C ASN A 261 -18.43 9.53 -0.55
N LEU A 262 -17.47 8.61 -0.44
CA LEU A 262 -16.55 8.21 -1.50
C LEU A 262 -16.70 6.72 -1.85
N GLN A 263 -16.60 6.42 -3.13
CA GLN A 263 -16.46 5.08 -3.67
C GLN A 263 -15.01 4.82 -4.05
N VAL A 264 -14.54 3.60 -3.80
CA VAL A 264 -13.23 3.11 -4.22
C VAL A 264 -13.40 2.26 -5.47
N GLU A 265 -12.69 2.59 -6.55
CA GLU A 265 -12.61 1.77 -7.76
C GLU A 265 -11.16 1.43 -8.10
N PHE A 266 -10.94 0.24 -8.66
CA PHE A 266 -9.62 -0.20 -9.08
C PHE A 266 -9.54 -0.34 -10.59
N ARG A 267 -8.65 0.43 -11.22
CA ARG A 267 -8.23 0.22 -12.60
C ARG A 267 -6.85 -0.38 -12.56
N LYS A 268 -6.73 -1.68 -12.89
CA LYS A 268 -5.46 -2.41 -12.69
C LYS A 268 -5.09 -2.36 -11.20
N VAL A 269 -3.86 -1.97 -10.87
CA VAL A 269 -3.44 -1.65 -9.49
C VAL A 269 -3.71 -0.20 -9.09
N GLY A 270 -4.18 0.67 -10.00
CA GLY A 270 -4.50 2.06 -9.64
C GLY A 270 -5.81 2.13 -8.88
N MET A 271 -5.85 2.92 -7.80
CA MET A 271 -7.06 3.22 -7.03
C MET A 271 -7.58 4.59 -7.42
N GLU A 272 -8.90 4.70 -7.59
CA GLU A 272 -9.63 5.95 -7.79
C GLU A 272 -10.66 6.12 -6.67
N LEU A 273 -10.73 7.32 -6.09
CA LEU A 273 -11.75 7.71 -5.12
C LEU A 273 -12.68 8.74 -5.76
N SER A 274 -13.98 8.47 -5.81
CA SER A 274 -14.97 9.39 -6.41
C SER A 274 -16.16 9.66 -5.48
N ALA A 275 -16.65 10.90 -5.49
CA ALA A 275 -17.79 11.31 -4.67
C ALA A 275 -19.09 10.61 -5.10
N THR A 276 -19.78 9.95 -4.17
CA THR A 276 -21.05 9.23 -4.43
C THR A 276 -22.29 10.11 -4.32
N ARG A 277 -22.12 11.27 -3.69
CA ARG A 277 -23.09 12.36 -3.53
C ARG A 277 -22.35 13.69 -3.51
N ASP A 278 -23.12 14.77 -3.50
CA ASP A 278 -22.58 16.09 -3.21
C ASP A 278 -22.05 16.14 -1.78
N ILE A 279 -20.84 16.69 -1.59
CA ILE A 279 -20.16 16.83 -0.30
C ILE A 279 -20.01 18.32 0.01
N LEU A 280 -20.48 18.74 1.19
CA LEU A 280 -20.49 20.13 1.59
C LEU A 280 -19.16 20.54 2.25
N PRO A 281 -18.79 21.84 2.22
CA PRO A 281 -17.69 22.36 3.03
C PRO A 281 -17.81 21.97 4.50
N GLY A 282 -16.70 21.54 5.10
CA GLY A 282 -16.61 21.07 6.47
C GLY A 282 -16.94 19.59 6.67
N GLU A 283 -17.47 18.88 5.67
CA GLU A 283 -17.71 17.44 5.78
C GLU A 283 -16.40 16.64 5.73
N GLN A 284 -16.38 15.52 6.46
CA GLN A 284 -15.34 14.52 6.36
C GLN A 284 -15.61 13.60 5.17
N LEU A 285 -14.53 13.18 4.52
CA LEU A 285 -14.54 12.22 3.43
C LEU A 285 -14.31 10.83 4.01
N TYR A 286 -15.24 9.93 3.72
CA TYR A 286 -15.24 8.55 4.21
C TYR A 286 -15.21 7.56 3.06
N ILE A 287 -14.50 6.46 3.27
CA ILE A 287 -14.57 5.24 2.45
C ILE A 287 -15.23 4.11 3.24
N SER A 288 -15.68 3.05 2.58
CA SER A 288 -16.10 1.83 3.28
C SER A 288 -14.92 0.86 3.43
N TYR A 289 -14.70 0.36 4.65
CA TYR A 289 -13.68 -0.66 4.95
C TYR A 289 -14.18 -2.09 4.72
N LEU A 290 -15.45 -2.22 4.37
CA LEU A 290 -16.13 -3.49 4.24
C LEU A 290 -17.14 -3.46 3.09
N ASP A 291 -17.47 -4.65 2.62
CA ASP A 291 -18.61 -4.87 1.75
C ASP A 291 -19.83 -5.13 2.63
N ARG A 292 -20.72 -4.15 2.71
CA ARG A 292 -21.87 -4.16 3.63
C ARG A 292 -22.81 -5.30 3.32
N ASP A 293 -22.92 -5.69 2.05
CA ASP A 293 -23.87 -6.71 1.59
C ASP A 293 -23.49 -8.12 2.07
N LYS A 294 -22.30 -8.28 2.67
CA LYS A 294 -21.83 -9.52 3.31
C LYS A 294 -22.27 -9.66 4.76
N PHE A 295 -23.01 -8.72 5.32
CA PHE A 295 -23.43 -8.71 6.73
C PHE A 295 -24.94 -8.64 6.83
N GLU A 296 -25.52 -9.40 7.76
CA GLU A 296 -26.97 -9.50 7.91
C GLU A 296 -27.58 -8.24 8.54
N ASN A 297 -26.83 -7.57 9.42
CA ASN A 297 -27.34 -6.45 10.22
C ASN A 297 -26.22 -5.57 10.80
N GLN A 298 -26.61 -4.44 11.40
CA GLN A 298 -25.68 -3.46 11.98
C GLN A 298 -24.81 -4.04 13.11
N LYS A 299 -25.29 -5.06 13.84
CA LYS A 299 -24.54 -5.67 14.95
C LYS A 299 -23.33 -6.43 14.43
N GLU A 300 -23.47 -7.16 13.33
CA GLU A 300 -22.36 -7.87 12.70
C GLU A 300 -21.32 -6.92 12.12
N VAL A 301 -21.78 -5.86 11.44
CA VAL A 301 -20.91 -4.80 10.93
C VAL A 301 -20.07 -4.17 12.05
N LYS A 302 -20.71 -3.77 13.16
CA LYS A 302 -20.00 -3.21 14.33
C LYS A 302 -19.03 -4.20 14.95
N LYS A 303 -19.40 -5.48 15.04
CA LYS A 303 -18.53 -6.53 15.57
C LYS A 303 -17.28 -6.71 14.70
N PHE A 304 -17.45 -6.80 13.38
CA PHE A 304 -16.35 -6.92 12.43
C PHE A 304 -15.39 -5.72 12.53
N LEU A 305 -15.93 -4.50 12.53
CA LEU A 305 -15.10 -3.29 12.63
C LEU A 305 -14.35 -3.21 13.96
N ALA A 306 -15.00 -3.58 15.06
CA ALA A 306 -14.36 -3.59 16.37
C ALA A 306 -13.24 -4.65 16.45
N GLN A 307 -13.44 -5.82 15.86
CA GLN A 307 -12.45 -6.91 15.87
C GLN A 307 -11.28 -6.62 14.94
N LYS A 308 -11.53 -6.11 13.73
CA LYS A 308 -10.49 -5.90 12.72
C LYS A 308 -9.77 -4.56 12.86
N TYR A 309 -10.50 -3.49 13.18
CA TYR A 309 -9.98 -2.12 13.17
C TYR A 309 -9.97 -1.45 14.55
N GLY A 310 -10.51 -2.10 15.58
CA GLY A 310 -10.44 -1.60 16.95
C GLY A 310 -11.40 -0.45 17.27
N PHE A 311 -12.40 -0.16 16.43
CA PHE A 311 -13.37 0.91 16.66
C PHE A 311 -14.83 0.46 16.48
N LYS A 312 -15.77 1.23 17.05
CA LYS A 312 -17.22 1.04 16.87
C LYS A 312 -17.76 2.12 15.93
N CYS A 313 -18.33 1.73 14.79
CA CYS A 313 -18.90 2.70 13.86
C CYS A 313 -20.19 3.33 14.41
N ASN A 314 -20.28 4.66 14.27
CA ASN A 314 -21.39 5.50 14.72
C ASN A 314 -22.09 6.25 13.57
N CYS A 315 -21.93 5.78 12.31
CA CYS A 315 -22.61 6.35 11.15
C CYS A 315 -24.14 6.15 11.23
N LYS A 316 -24.89 6.82 10.34
CA LYS A 316 -26.37 6.75 10.27
C LYS A 316 -26.87 5.30 10.21
N TYR A 317 -26.31 4.49 9.30
CA TYR A 317 -26.61 3.07 9.18
C TYR A 317 -26.49 2.33 10.52
N CYS A 318 -25.32 2.45 11.16
CA CYS A 318 -25.02 1.77 12.40
C CYS A 318 -25.88 2.28 13.58
N LYS A 319 -26.41 3.50 13.50
CA LYS A 319 -27.36 4.05 14.48
C LYS A 319 -28.82 3.67 14.20
N GLY A 320 -29.11 3.01 13.09
CA GLY A 320 -30.48 2.68 12.68
C GLY A 320 -31.28 3.90 12.23
N VAL A 321 -30.59 4.95 11.78
CA VAL A 321 -31.21 6.12 11.14
C VAL A 321 -31.37 5.80 9.65
N GLU A 322 -32.55 6.04 9.08
CA GLU A 322 -32.79 5.92 7.64
C GLU A 322 -31.78 6.80 6.87
N ILE A 323 -31.25 6.25 5.77
CA ILE A 323 -30.13 6.82 5.01
C ILE A 323 -30.64 7.38 3.70
#